data_AF-A0A800JY76-F1
#
_entry.id   AF-A0A800JY76-F1
#
_cell.length_a   1.000
_cell.length_b   1.000
_cell.length_c   1.000
_cell.angle_alpha   90.00
_cell.angle_beta   90.00
_cell.angle_gamma   90.00
#
_symmetry.space_group_name_H-M   'P 1'
#
loop_
_entity.id
_entity.type
_entity.pdbx_description
1 polymer ?
#
loop_
_entity_poly.entity_id
_entity_poly.type
_entity_poly.pdbx_seq_one_letter_code
_entity_poly.pdbx_strand_id
1 'polypeptide(L)'
;MILPTIRASLSRSDAQQLISLLGRSDPELGEAARLRLEESGIGSLLDDPRIRNALLTDSDVSVPPAIIFYVLVRQALLEGGVDDESTSDYVASMLVSFGRARRAYRISAGDDCEFHYLTDMIAELRSAGGRRRFLLRVHMGDFALWMSGL
;
A
#
# COMPACT_ATOMS: atom_id res chain seq x y z
N MET A 1 4.82 -1.36 -13.78
CA MET A 1 5.57 -1.93 -12.64
C MET A 1 5.14 -1.20 -11.39
N ILE A 2 4.87 -1.94 -10.32
CA ILE A 2 4.63 -1.39 -8.99
C ILE A 2 5.97 -1.00 -8.38
N LEU A 3 6.03 0.16 -7.73
CA LEU A 3 7.20 0.63 -7.00
C LEU A 3 6.80 0.81 -5.52
N PRO A 4 7.51 0.20 -4.57
CA PRO A 4 7.25 0.35 -3.14
C PRO A 4 7.79 1.72 -2.68
N THR A 5 6.97 2.76 -2.80
CA THR A 5 7.40 4.14 -2.49
C THR A 5 6.57 4.80 -1.42
N ILE A 6 5.57 4.12 -0.84
CA ILE A 6 4.66 4.77 0.12
C ILE A 6 5.44 5.25 1.32
N ARG A 7 6.29 4.40 1.93
CA ARG A 7 7.07 4.80 3.12
C ARG A 7 8.01 5.95 2.82
N ALA A 8 8.70 5.88 1.69
CA ALA A 8 9.63 6.91 1.25
C ALA A 8 8.94 8.24 0.92
N SER A 9 7.64 8.21 0.60
CA SER A 9 6.83 9.40 0.31
C SER A 9 6.17 10.04 1.53
N LEU A 10 6.27 9.41 2.71
CA LEU A 10 5.64 9.91 3.94
C LEU A 10 6.24 11.25 4.35
N SER A 11 5.36 12.24 4.54
CA SER A 11 5.72 13.58 4.97
C SER A 11 5.50 13.79 6.46
N ARG A 12 6.05 14.89 6.99
CA ARG A 12 5.77 15.34 8.35
C ARG A 12 4.29 15.67 8.58
N SER A 13 3.61 16.16 7.54
CA SER A 13 2.16 16.44 7.59
C SER A 13 1.38 15.15 7.85
N ASP A 14 1.76 14.08 7.17
CA ASP A 14 1.08 12.78 7.31
C ASP A 14 1.23 12.21 8.71
N ALA A 15 2.45 12.29 9.28
CA ALA A 15 2.68 11.88 10.66
C ALA A 15 1.83 12.68 11.67
N GLN A 16 1.68 13.99 11.44
CA GLN A 16 0.84 14.84 12.29
C GLN A 16 -0.64 14.49 12.19
N GLN A 17 -1.12 14.09 11.00
CA GLN A 17 -2.49 13.62 10.81
C GLN A 17 -2.74 12.29 11.54
N LEU A 18 -1.78 11.37 11.56
CA LEU A 18 -1.88 10.12 12.33
C LEU A 18 -1.90 10.38 13.84
N ILE A 19 -1.07 11.31 14.32
CA ILE A 19 -1.07 11.72 15.73
C ILE A 19 -2.39 12.39 16.11
N SER A 20 -2.90 13.30 15.29
CA SER A 20 -4.17 13.98 15.57
C SER A 20 -5.34 13.00 15.53
N LEU A 21 -5.32 12.01 14.64
CA LEU A 21 -6.30 10.93 14.59
C LEU A 21 -6.35 10.15 15.91
N LEU A 22 -5.19 9.72 16.44
CA LEU A 22 -5.12 9.06 17.75
C LEU A 22 -5.59 9.95 18.90
N GLY A 23 -5.22 11.23 18.86
CA GLY A 23 -5.52 12.21 19.90
C GLY A 23 -6.99 12.65 19.99
N ARG A 24 -7.83 12.31 19.00
CA ARG A 24 -9.25 12.74 18.96
C ARG A 24 -10.08 12.17 20.10
N SER A 25 -9.89 10.89 20.38
CA SER A 25 -10.62 10.20 21.45
C SER A 25 -9.92 10.35 22.80
N ASP A 26 -8.59 10.45 22.79
CA ASP A 26 -7.77 10.53 23.99
C ASP A 26 -6.50 11.38 23.73
N PRO A 27 -6.42 12.60 24.30
CA PRO A 27 -5.25 13.46 24.14
C PRO A 27 -3.92 12.85 24.63
N GLU A 28 -3.96 11.96 25.64
CA GLU A 28 -2.76 11.29 26.16
C GLU A 28 -2.19 10.32 25.13
N LEU A 29 -3.05 9.62 24.38
CA LEU A 29 -2.61 8.76 23.27
C LEU A 29 -1.94 9.56 22.16
N GLY A 30 -2.44 10.77 21.87
CA GLY A 30 -1.82 11.68 20.91
C GLY A 30 -0.41 12.09 21.32
N GLU A 31 -0.21 12.48 22.59
CA GLU A 31 1.10 12.88 23.08
C GLU A 31 2.08 11.69 23.17
N ALA A 32 1.61 10.53 23.62
CA ALA A 32 2.41 9.31 23.61
C ALA A 32 2.83 8.87 22.20
N ALA A 33 1.97 9.09 21.19
CA ALA A 33 2.33 8.86 19.79
C ALA A 33 3.39 9.86 19.30
N ARG A 34 3.27 11.14 19.70
CA ARG A 34 4.26 12.15 19.37
C ARG A 34 5.64 11.84 19.94
N LEU A 35 5.71 11.45 21.22
CA LEU A 35 6.98 11.06 21.86
C LEU A 35 7.63 9.87 21.14
N ARG A 36 6.86 8.83 20.80
CA ARG A 36 7.38 7.68 20.03
C ARG A 36 7.86 8.07 18.62
N LEU A 37 7.17 8.99 17.95
CA LEU A 37 7.64 9.51 16.66
C LEU A 37 9.01 10.18 16.80
N GLU A 38 9.25 10.92 17.89
CA GLU A 38 10.53 11.58 18.16
C GLU A 38 11.64 10.57 18.51
N GLU A 39 11.32 9.51 19.25
CA GLU A 39 12.29 8.50 19.70
C GLU A 39 12.62 7.43 18.64
N SER A 40 11.60 6.92 17.96
CA SER A 40 11.67 5.71 17.11
C SER A 40 11.30 5.99 15.64
N GLY A 41 10.93 7.22 15.30
CA GLY A 41 10.54 7.59 13.95
C GLY A 41 9.16 7.09 13.54
N ILE A 42 8.82 7.30 12.27
CA ILE A 42 7.46 7.11 11.74
C ILE A 42 7.01 5.63 11.73
N GLY A 43 7.95 4.68 11.63
CA GLY A 43 7.63 3.25 11.66
C GLY A 43 6.86 2.86 12.92
N SER A 44 7.22 3.45 14.06
CA SER A 44 6.53 3.22 15.35
C SER A 44 5.06 3.64 15.36
N LEU A 45 4.68 4.60 14.51
CA LEU A 45 3.28 5.00 14.33
C LEU A 45 2.57 4.01 13.40
N LEU A 46 3.19 3.65 12.27
CA LEU A 46 2.57 2.76 11.28
C LEU A 46 2.34 1.34 11.85
N ASP A 47 3.17 0.94 12.79
CA ASP A 47 3.08 -0.36 13.47
C ASP A 47 2.13 -0.33 14.68
N ASP A 48 1.53 0.81 15.02
CA ASP A 48 0.60 0.92 16.15
C ASP A 48 -0.81 0.41 15.80
N PRO A 49 -1.30 -0.68 16.44
CA PRO A 49 -2.64 -1.21 16.19
C PRO A 49 -3.76 -0.20 16.54
N ARG A 50 -3.49 0.79 17.41
CA ARG A 50 -4.44 1.86 17.72
C ARG A 50 -4.67 2.78 16.52
N ILE A 51 -3.66 3.00 15.67
CA ILE A 51 -3.83 3.79 14.44
C ILE A 51 -4.77 3.07 13.48
N ARG A 52 -4.57 1.76 13.30
CA ARG A 52 -5.52 0.94 12.51
C ARG A 52 -6.95 1.08 13.04
N ASN A 53 -7.13 0.92 14.35
CA ASN A 53 -8.46 1.01 14.95
C ASN A 53 -9.08 2.39 14.68
N ALA A 54 -8.34 3.47 14.93
CA ALA A 54 -8.83 4.82 14.68
C ALA A 54 -9.19 5.05 13.20
N LEU A 55 -8.37 4.56 12.26
CA LEU A 55 -8.66 4.63 10.81
C LEU A 55 -9.96 3.90 10.42
N LEU A 56 -10.32 2.83 11.11
CA LEU A 56 -11.50 2.02 10.82
C LEU A 56 -12.77 2.51 11.54
N THR A 57 -12.62 3.21 12.68
CA THR A 57 -13.75 3.64 13.51
C THR A 57 -14.12 5.10 13.33
N ASP A 58 -13.17 5.98 13.02
CA ASP A 58 -13.46 7.40 12.84
C ASP A 58 -14.13 7.68 11.50
N SER A 59 -15.18 8.51 11.53
CA SER A 59 -15.93 8.90 10.33
C SER A 59 -15.23 9.98 9.48
N ASP A 60 -14.23 10.66 10.02
CA ASP A 60 -13.55 11.79 9.37
C ASP A 60 -12.04 11.55 9.25
N VAL A 61 -11.63 10.71 8.30
CA VAL A 61 -10.21 10.42 8.07
C VAL A 61 -9.68 11.28 6.91
N SER A 62 -8.78 12.22 7.21
CA SER A 62 -8.15 13.12 6.23
C SER A 62 -6.79 12.59 5.70
N VAL A 63 -6.42 11.39 6.11
CA VAL A 63 -5.16 10.75 5.76
C VAL A 63 -5.18 10.27 4.29
N PRO A 64 -4.11 10.47 3.50
CA PRO A 64 -4.04 9.96 2.14
C PRO A 64 -4.34 8.45 2.05
N PRO A 65 -5.12 7.98 1.06
CA PRO A 65 -5.48 6.56 0.94
C PRO A 65 -4.28 5.61 0.94
N ALA A 66 -3.14 6.04 0.38
CA ALA A 66 -1.93 5.22 0.37
C ALA A 66 -1.42 4.86 1.76
N ILE A 67 -1.53 5.79 2.71
CA ILE A 67 -1.12 5.56 4.10
C ILE A 67 -2.11 4.65 4.81
N ILE A 68 -3.41 4.81 4.53
CA ILE A 68 -4.45 3.92 5.06
C ILE A 68 -4.15 2.48 4.61
N PHE A 69 -3.96 2.25 3.30
CA PHE A 69 -3.60 0.93 2.78
C PHE A 69 -2.30 0.41 3.40
N TYR A 70 -1.28 1.25 3.55
CA TYR A 70 -0.04 0.84 4.19
C TYR A 70 -0.25 0.36 5.63
N VAL A 71 -0.95 1.12 6.47
CA VAL A 71 -1.22 0.73 7.87
C VAL A 71 -2.03 -0.56 7.92
N LEU A 72 -3.08 -0.69 7.11
CA LEU A 72 -3.91 -1.91 7.08
C LEU A 72 -3.09 -3.14 6.67
N VAL A 73 -2.30 -3.04 5.61
CA VAL A 73 -1.41 -4.12 5.13
C VAL A 73 -0.36 -4.45 6.16
N ARG A 74 0.31 -3.45 6.73
CA ARG A 74 1.37 -3.64 7.73
C ARG A 74 0.84 -4.40 8.94
N GLN A 75 -0.32 -4.02 9.47
CA GLN A 75 -0.93 -4.71 10.60
C GLN A 75 -1.33 -6.15 10.26
N ALA A 76 -1.93 -6.38 9.08
CA ALA A 76 -2.30 -7.74 8.66
C ALA A 76 -1.07 -8.65 8.46
N LEU A 77 0.01 -8.12 7.90
CA LEU A 77 1.26 -8.86 7.72
C LEU A 77 1.95 -9.15 9.06
N LEU A 78 1.98 -8.17 9.98
CA LEU A 78 2.50 -8.38 11.34
C LEU A 78 1.71 -9.46 12.09
N GLU A 79 0.38 -9.45 12.01
CA GLU A 79 -0.47 -10.51 12.58
C GLU A 79 -0.19 -11.89 11.97
N GLY A 80 0.18 -11.92 10.69
CA GLY A 80 0.63 -13.12 9.97
C GLY A 80 2.10 -13.51 10.21
N GLY A 81 2.85 -12.77 11.04
CA GLY A 81 4.27 -13.04 11.34
C GLY A 81 5.26 -12.55 10.26
N VAL A 82 4.81 -11.68 9.34
CA VAL A 82 5.64 -11.08 8.30
C VAL A 82 6.03 -9.65 8.71
N ASP A 83 7.24 -9.50 9.23
CA ASP A 83 7.77 -8.22 9.72
C ASP A 83 8.58 -7.44 8.65
N ASP A 84 8.59 -7.89 7.40
CA ASP A 84 9.34 -7.17 6.37
C ASP A 84 8.61 -5.90 5.90
N GLU A 85 9.19 -4.74 6.22
CA GLU A 85 8.64 -3.42 5.87
C GLU A 85 8.56 -3.22 4.34
N SER A 86 9.51 -3.78 3.59
CA SER A 86 9.57 -3.67 2.12
C SER A 86 8.43 -4.43 1.46
N THR A 87 8.10 -5.61 1.97
CA THR A 87 6.94 -6.42 1.57
C THR A 87 5.65 -5.67 1.85
N SER A 88 5.54 -5.05 3.02
CA SER A 88 4.38 -4.23 3.39
C SER A 88 4.19 -3.04 2.43
N ASP A 89 5.28 -2.32 2.11
CA ASP A 89 5.25 -1.19 1.17
C ASP A 89 4.89 -1.63 -0.25
N TYR A 90 5.44 -2.76 -0.71
CA TYR A 90 5.13 -3.31 -2.04
C TYR A 90 3.66 -3.71 -2.17
N VAL A 91 3.13 -4.47 -1.20
CA VAL A 91 1.72 -4.89 -1.22
C VAL A 91 0.80 -3.68 -1.14
N ALA A 92 1.03 -2.74 -0.22
CA ALA A 92 0.24 -1.52 -0.13
C ALA A 92 0.30 -0.68 -1.42
N SER A 93 1.48 -0.55 -2.02
CA SER A 93 1.68 0.16 -3.30
C SER A 93 0.95 -0.54 -4.46
N MET A 94 0.88 -1.87 -4.44
CA MET A 94 0.10 -2.66 -5.39
C MET A 94 -1.39 -2.39 -5.22
N LEU A 95 -1.93 -2.46 -4.00
CA LEU A 95 -3.34 -2.18 -3.71
C LEU A 95 -3.74 -0.76 -4.15
N VAL A 96 -2.91 0.24 -3.83
CA VAL A 96 -3.13 1.63 -4.26
C VAL A 96 -3.12 1.75 -5.78
N SER A 97 -2.20 1.06 -6.44
CA SER A 97 -2.06 1.12 -7.90
C SER A 97 -3.21 0.41 -8.61
N PHE A 98 -3.58 -0.79 -8.16
CA PHE A 98 -4.58 -1.64 -8.81
C PHE A 98 -6.01 -1.29 -8.44
N GLY A 99 -6.24 -0.75 -7.24
CA GLY A 99 -7.52 -0.22 -6.81
C GLY A 99 -7.95 1.06 -7.54
N ARG A 100 -7.06 1.66 -8.35
CA ARG A 100 -7.36 2.86 -9.14
C ARG A 100 -7.80 2.51 -10.57
N ALA A 101 -9.04 2.88 -10.89
CA ALA A 101 -9.65 2.73 -12.22
C ALA A 101 -9.57 1.29 -12.74
N ARG A 102 -8.83 1.04 -13.82
CA ARG A 102 -8.66 -0.29 -14.45
C ARG A 102 -7.18 -0.70 -14.54
N ARG A 103 -6.33 -0.14 -13.67
CA ARG A 103 -4.87 -0.33 -13.76
C ARG A 103 -4.44 -1.79 -13.59
N ALA A 104 -5.17 -2.58 -12.81
CA ALA A 104 -4.94 -4.03 -12.69
C ALA A 104 -4.99 -4.75 -14.05
N TYR A 105 -5.83 -4.26 -14.97
CA TYR A 105 -6.06 -4.87 -16.28
C TYR A 105 -5.18 -4.28 -17.38
N ARG A 106 -4.37 -3.25 -17.11
CA ARG A 106 -3.50 -2.61 -18.11
C ARG A 106 -2.05 -2.79 -17.73
N ILE A 107 -1.21 -3.26 -18.64
CA ILE A 107 0.22 -3.53 -18.35
C ILE A 107 1.00 -2.22 -18.10
N SER A 108 0.63 -1.15 -18.80
CA SER A 108 1.18 0.19 -18.60
C SER A 108 0.09 1.26 -18.65
N ALA A 109 0.35 2.44 -18.06
CA ALA A 109 -0.64 3.50 -17.93
C ALA A 109 -1.16 4.05 -19.28
N GLY A 110 -0.41 3.85 -20.36
CA GLY A 110 -0.78 4.25 -21.73
C GLY A 110 -1.11 3.09 -22.66
N ASP A 111 -1.32 1.87 -22.13
CA ASP A 111 -1.86 0.78 -22.95
C ASP A 111 -3.37 0.94 -23.13
N ASP A 112 -3.81 0.85 -24.37
CA ASP A 112 -5.24 0.74 -24.72
C ASP A 112 -5.77 -0.69 -24.56
N CYS A 113 -4.86 -1.68 -24.49
CA CYS A 113 -5.22 -3.09 -24.31
C CYS A 113 -5.45 -3.44 -22.84
N GLU A 114 -6.58 -4.09 -22.55
CA GLU A 114 -6.90 -4.64 -21.24
C GLU A 114 -6.81 -6.17 -21.24
N PHE A 115 -6.23 -6.72 -20.18
CA PHE A 115 -6.06 -8.15 -19.95
C PHE A 115 -6.78 -8.51 -18.65
N HIS A 116 -7.84 -9.31 -18.77
CA HIS A 116 -8.67 -9.74 -17.63
C HIS A 116 -8.26 -11.12 -17.10
N TYR A 117 -7.51 -11.88 -17.90
CA TYR A 117 -7.08 -13.24 -17.56
C TYR A 117 -5.56 -13.39 -17.72
N LEU A 118 -4.96 -14.16 -16.80
CA LEU A 118 -3.53 -14.48 -16.85
C LEU A 118 -3.16 -15.24 -18.14
N THR A 119 -4.08 -16.06 -18.66
CA THR A 119 -3.91 -16.79 -19.93
C THR A 119 -3.72 -15.86 -21.12
N ASP A 120 -4.40 -14.71 -21.14
CA ASP A 120 -4.29 -13.73 -22.22
C ASP A 120 -2.93 -13.03 -22.18
N MET A 121 -2.44 -12.72 -20.97
CA MET A 121 -1.09 -12.17 -20.77
C MET A 121 -0.01 -13.18 -21.20
N ILE A 122 -0.19 -14.48 -20.92
CA ILE A 122 0.72 -15.54 -21.37
C ILE A 122 0.73 -15.64 -22.89
N ALA A 123 -0.44 -15.53 -23.54
CA ALA A 123 -0.54 -15.56 -25.00
C ALA A 123 0.22 -14.38 -25.62
N GLU A 124 0.00 -13.16 -25.11
CA GLU A 124 0.70 -11.94 -25.52
C GLU A 124 2.22 -12.02 -25.28
N LEU A 125 2.64 -12.65 -24.17
CA LEU A 125 4.06 -12.82 -23.85
C LEU A 125 4.80 -13.63 -24.93
N ARG A 126 4.12 -14.50 -25.70
CA ARG A 126 4.77 -15.29 -26.76
C ARG A 126 5.27 -14.41 -27.90
N SER A 127 4.48 -13.42 -28.31
CA SER A 127 4.80 -12.49 -29.41
C SER A 127 5.54 -11.22 -28.97
N ALA A 128 5.39 -10.79 -27.72
CA ALA A 128 5.98 -9.54 -27.23
C ALA A 128 7.52 -9.50 -27.31
N GLY A 129 8.10 -8.36 -27.69
CA GLY A 129 9.55 -8.13 -27.72
C GLY A 129 10.04 -7.17 -26.63
N GLY A 130 11.35 -7.18 -26.34
CA GLY A 130 12.05 -6.14 -25.57
C GLY A 130 11.35 -5.70 -24.26
N ARG A 131 11.14 -4.39 -24.11
CA ARG A 131 10.53 -3.78 -22.91
C ARG A 131 9.12 -4.27 -22.63
N ARG A 132 8.32 -4.53 -23.67
CA ARG A 132 6.94 -5.04 -23.53
C ARG A 132 6.94 -6.40 -22.84
N ARG A 133 7.82 -7.30 -23.28
CA ARG A 133 8.00 -8.64 -22.70
C ARG A 133 8.41 -8.57 -21.23
N PHE A 134 9.29 -7.63 -20.86
CA PHE A 134 9.66 -7.40 -19.46
C PHE A 134 8.47 -6.93 -18.62
N LEU A 135 7.76 -5.90 -19.07
CA LEU A 135 6.60 -5.36 -18.34
C LEU A 135 5.47 -6.37 -18.17
N LEU A 136 5.23 -7.21 -19.18
CA LEU A 136 4.29 -8.34 -19.09
C LEU A 136 4.65 -9.29 -17.96
N ARG A 137 5.91 -9.73 -17.87
CA ARG A 137 6.35 -10.65 -16.80
C ARG A 137 6.18 -10.05 -15.42
N VAL A 138 6.54 -8.79 -15.25
CA VAL A 138 6.37 -8.08 -13.97
C VAL A 138 4.89 -7.94 -13.63
N HIS A 139 4.08 -7.44 -14.57
CA HIS A 139 2.64 -7.25 -14.37
C HIS A 139 1.90 -8.57 -14.11
N MET A 140 2.30 -9.67 -14.74
CA MET A 140 1.72 -11.00 -14.45
C MET A 140 1.97 -11.44 -13.01
N GLY A 141 3.14 -11.14 -12.44
CA GLY A 141 3.44 -11.40 -11.03
C GLY A 141 2.55 -10.56 -10.11
N ASP A 142 2.51 -9.25 -10.34
CA ASP A 142 1.63 -8.32 -9.61
C ASP A 142 0.16 -8.77 -9.70
N PHE A 143 -0.30 -9.16 -10.90
CA PHE A 143 -1.68 -9.56 -11.17
C PHE A 143 -2.04 -10.91 -10.53
N ALA A 144 -1.10 -11.86 -10.47
CA ALA A 144 -1.33 -13.14 -9.80
C ALA A 144 -1.56 -12.94 -8.29
N LEU A 145 -0.77 -12.07 -7.65
CA LEU A 145 -0.94 -11.72 -6.24
C LEU A 145 -2.31 -11.06 -6.01
N TRP A 146 -2.63 -10.05 -6.81
CA TRP A 146 -3.94 -9.38 -6.75
C TRP A 146 -5.13 -10.34 -6.90
N MET A 147 -5.09 -11.23 -7.87
CA MET A 147 -6.17 -12.20 -8.10
C MET A 147 -6.27 -13.27 -7.00
N SER A 148 -5.18 -13.51 -6.26
CA SER A 148 -5.16 -14.41 -5.11
C SER A 148 -5.62 -13.77 -3.81
N GLY A 149 -5.78 -12.44 -3.77
CA GLY A 149 -6.18 -11.68 -2.59
C GLY A 149 -5.03 -11.33 -1.63
N LEU A 150 -3.81 -11.22 -2.17
CA LEU A 150 -2.61 -10.77 -1.45
C LEU A 150 -2.32 -9.29 -1.68
#